data_AF-A0A858SXG4-F1
#
_entry.id   AF-A0A858SXG4-F1
#
_cell.length_a   1.000
_cell.length_b   1.000
_cell.length_c   1.000
_cell.angle_alpha   90.00
_cell.angle_beta   90.00
_cell.angle_gamma   90.00
#
_symmetry.space_group_name_H-M   'P 1'
#
loop_
_entity.id
_entity.type
_entity.pdbx_description
1 polymer ?
#
loop_
_entity_poly.entity_id
_entity_poly.type
_entity_poly.pdbx_seq_one_letter_code
_entity_poly.pdbx_strand_id
1 'polypeptide(L)'
;MPDVWMLEENAATNALELLDRALEIDPDYPLALALAAWCWAQRSVYNWAEDISKAKAEALVRAERAAQISSEDPLILSVLGTVHTFARNYGAARVLLERAIQLDPNAAWALSRLRFLETYADRPQVAREHFERAMRLSPLDPMNFNNLFGLGSACQVAGEDHRAAGFFLRALEERPNPHWVHCNLCTALLGAGREDEARASAQKLMQMHSNMTVKRFREAMVFSKPVLDRIGEQMIILGIPEGED
;
A
#
# COMPACT_ATOMS: atom_id res chain seq x y z
N MET A 1 8.93 11.90 13.10
CA MET A 1 9.44 10.56 12.70
C MET A 1 9.28 10.43 11.18
N PRO A 2 10.22 10.97 10.37
CA PRO A 2 10.09 10.96 8.91
C PRO A 2 10.13 9.54 8.33
N ASP A 3 10.88 8.64 8.97
CA ASP A 3 11.09 7.25 8.55
C ASP A 3 9.79 6.45 8.37
N VAL A 4 8.76 6.74 9.19
CA VAL A 4 7.43 6.11 9.12
C VAL A 4 6.76 6.28 7.76
N TRP A 5 7.07 7.36 7.06
CA TRP A 5 6.42 7.77 5.82
C TRP A 5 7.28 7.50 4.58
N MET A 6 8.52 7.05 4.75
CA MET A 6 9.45 6.87 3.64
C MET A 6 9.07 5.69 2.73
N LEU A 7 8.23 4.75 3.15
CA LEU A 7 7.89 3.54 2.38
C LEU A 7 9.14 2.74 1.94
N GLU A 8 10.11 2.63 2.84
CA GLU A 8 11.34 1.87 2.68
C GLU A 8 11.49 0.89 3.86
N GLU A 9 12.00 -0.32 3.61
CA GLU A 9 12.08 -1.38 4.61
C GLU A 9 12.90 -0.98 5.84
N ASN A 10 14.12 -0.47 5.63
CA ASN A 10 15.00 -0.06 6.72
C ASN A 10 14.40 1.10 7.54
N ALA A 11 13.74 2.04 6.87
CA ALA A 11 13.06 3.15 7.54
C ALA A 11 11.90 2.65 8.41
N ALA A 12 11.11 1.69 7.91
CA ALA A 12 10.04 1.06 8.69
C ALA A 12 10.58 0.27 9.90
N THR A 13 11.71 -0.41 9.76
CA THR A 13 12.39 -1.11 10.88
C THR A 13 12.85 -0.12 11.94
N ASN A 14 13.59 0.93 11.56
CA ASN A 14 14.07 1.95 12.49
C ASN A 14 12.92 2.67 13.21
N ALA A 15 11.84 2.96 12.47
CA ALA A 15 10.64 3.55 13.05
C ALA A 15 10.02 2.63 14.11
N LEU A 16 9.87 1.33 13.83
CA LEU A 16 9.34 0.36 14.79
C LEU A 16 10.18 0.31 16.07
N GLU A 17 11.51 0.29 15.98
CA GLU A 17 12.38 0.29 17.17
C GLU A 17 12.14 1.51 18.07
N LEU A 18 12.01 2.70 17.48
CA LEU A 18 11.72 3.93 18.23
C LEU A 18 10.31 3.92 18.82
N LEU A 19 9.34 3.39 18.09
CA LEU A 19 7.95 3.30 18.53
C LEU A 19 7.80 2.29 19.66
N ASP A 20 8.47 1.14 19.58
CA ASP A 20 8.45 0.12 20.63
C ASP A 20 9.07 0.69 21.92
N ARG A 21 10.19 1.43 21.83
CA ARG A 21 10.75 2.15 22.99
C ARG A 21 9.80 3.20 23.57
N ALA A 22 9.01 3.88 22.73
CA ALA A 22 8.00 4.82 23.20
C ALA A 22 6.87 4.09 23.95
N LEU A 23 6.47 2.91 23.45
CA LEU A 23 5.44 2.07 24.06
C LEU A 23 5.91 1.35 25.33
N GLU A 24 7.22 1.14 25.51
CA GLU A 24 7.79 0.71 26.79
C GLU A 24 7.62 1.77 27.89
N ILE A 25 7.66 3.05 27.51
CA ILE A 25 7.50 4.18 28.44
C ILE A 25 6.01 4.47 28.69
N ASP A 26 5.21 4.54 27.63
CA ASP A 26 3.77 4.75 27.68
C ASP A 26 3.05 3.71 26.79
N PRO A 27 2.63 2.57 27.36
CA PRO A 27 1.99 1.49 26.61
C PRO A 27 0.68 1.87 25.92
N ASP A 28 0.03 2.96 26.37
CA ASP A 28 -1.25 3.43 25.86
C ASP A 28 -1.10 4.75 25.10
N TYR A 29 0.10 5.06 24.58
CA TYR A 29 0.30 6.23 23.72
C TYR A 29 -0.34 6.00 22.34
N PRO A 30 -1.50 6.63 22.02
CA PRO A 30 -2.31 6.24 20.86
C PRO A 30 -1.60 6.52 19.52
N LEU A 31 -0.81 7.60 19.44
CA LEU A 31 -0.05 7.91 18.23
C LEU A 31 1.05 6.87 17.98
N ALA A 32 1.78 6.44 19.02
CA ALA A 32 2.82 5.42 18.84
C ALA A 32 2.21 4.07 18.42
N LEU A 33 1.09 3.67 19.04
CA LEU A 33 0.36 2.48 18.64
C LEU A 33 -0.09 2.56 17.17
N ALA A 34 -0.67 3.68 16.75
CA ALA A 34 -1.09 3.89 15.38
C ALA A 34 0.10 3.83 14.41
N LEU A 35 1.16 4.60 14.63
CA LEU A 35 2.32 4.61 13.74
C LEU A 35 3.01 3.24 13.67
N ALA A 36 3.03 2.48 14.78
CA ALA A 36 3.54 1.12 14.78
C ALA A 36 2.64 0.17 13.98
N ALA A 37 1.31 0.29 14.11
CA ALA A 37 0.36 -0.42 13.27
C ALA A 37 0.59 -0.16 11.78
N TRP A 38 0.84 1.11 11.41
CA TRP A 38 1.18 1.47 10.04
C TRP A 38 2.49 0.85 9.57
N CYS A 39 3.54 0.83 10.39
CA CYS A 39 4.81 0.20 10.02
C CYS A 39 4.65 -1.32 9.79
N TRP A 40 3.90 -2.02 10.66
CA TRP A 40 3.58 -3.44 10.45
C TRP A 40 2.75 -3.67 9.18
N ALA A 41 1.77 -2.81 8.91
CA ALA A 41 0.98 -2.83 7.69
C ALA A 41 1.85 -2.68 6.43
N GLN A 42 2.79 -1.73 6.41
CA GLN A 42 3.75 -1.55 5.31
C GLN A 42 4.59 -2.80 5.07
N ARG A 43 5.13 -3.39 6.14
CA ARG A 43 5.93 -4.62 6.04
C ARG A 43 5.15 -5.78 5.40
N SER A 44 3.84 -5.85 5.66
CA SER A 44 2.97 -6.85 5.05
C SER A 44 2.70 -6.55 3.56
N VAL A 45 2.21 -5.36 3.21
CA VAL A 45 1.71 -5.05 1.85
C VAL A 45 2.85 -4.93 0.84
N TYR A 46 4.04 -4.50 1.27
CA TYR A 46 5.22 -4.36 0.43
C TYR A 46 6.13 -5.59 0.45
N ASN A 47 5.68 -6.71 1.03
CA ASN A 47 6.41 -8.00 1.08
C ASN A 47 7.78 -7.93 1.79
N TRP A 48 7.95 -7.04 2.78
CA TRP A 48 9.18 -6.95 3.59
C TRP A 48 9.17 -7.89 4.80
N ALA A 49 8.00 -8.41 5.19
CA ALA A 49 7.91 -9.40 6.24
C ALA A 49 8.22 -10.81 5.72
N GLU A 50 8.96 -11.61 6.49
CA GLU A 50 9.09 -13.05 6.24
C GLU A 50 7.72 -13.72 6.34
N ASP A 51 7.00 -13.45 7.43
CA ASP A 51 5.62 -13.88 7.68
C ASP A 51 4.64 -12.71 7.50
N ILE A 52 3.98 -12.70 6.34
CA ILE A 52 3.00 -11.67 5.95
C ILE A 52 1.76 -11.73 6.86
N SER A 53 1.32 -12.93 7.22
CA SER A 53 0.12 -13.13 8.05
C SER A 53 0.35 -12.59 9.46
N LYS A 54 1.51 -12.87 10.05
CA LYS A 54 1.91 -12.29 11.33
C LYS A 54 2.00 -10.78 11.26
N ALA A 55 2.63 -10.22 10.22
CA ALA A 55 2.73 -8.76 10.07
C ALA A 55 1.34 -8.09 9.98
N LYS A 56 0.38 -8.69 9.27
CA LYS A 56 -1.01 -8.20 9.23
C LYS A 56 -1.68 -8.27 10.61
N ALA A 57 -1.47 -9.35 11.35
CA ALA A 57 -2.02 -9.51 12.70
C ALA A 57 -1.43 -8.46 13.67
N GLU A 58 -0.12 -8.24 13.66
CA GLU A 58 0.55 -7.23 14.50
C GLU A 58 0.07 -5.81 14.19
N ALA A 59 -0.20 -5.51 12.91
CA ALA A 59 -0.80 -4.25 12.49
C ALA A 59 -2.20 -4.07 13.07
N LEU A 60 -3.06 -5.09 12.95
CA LEU A 60 -4.42 -5.06 13.48
C LEU A 60 -4.46 -4.93 15.00
N VAL A 61 -3.66 -5.70 15.73
CA VAL A 61 -3.63 -5.66 17.20
C VAL A 61 -3.30 -4.25 17.70
N ARG A 62 -2.30 -3.59 17.11
CA ARG A 62 -1.92 -2.22 17.48
C ARG A 62 -2.97 -1.19 17.07
N ALA A 63 -3.56 -1.35 15.89
CA ALA A 63 -4.64 -0.48 15.43
C ALA A 63 -5.86 -0.56 16.37
N GLU A 64 -6.30 -1.77 16.73
CA GLU A 64 -7.44 -1.97 17.64
C GLU A 64 -7.14 -1.39 19.04
N ARG A 65 -5.91 -1.56 19.53
CA ARG A 65 -5.52 -0.94 20.81
C ARG A 65 -5.55 0.59 20.73
N ALA A 66 -5.02 1.19 19.66
CA ALA A 66 -5.11 2.63 19.45
C ALA A 66 -6.57 3.11 19.36
N ALA A 67 -7.45 2.33 18.73
CA ALA A 67 -8.88 2.65 18.63
C ALA A 67 -9.59 2.66 19.99
N GLN A 68 -9.23 1.74 20.90
CA GLN A 68 -9.80 1.66 22.26
C GLN A 68 -9.47 2.88 23.11
N ILE A 69 -8.32 3.52 22.87
CA ILE A 69 -7.88 4.71 23.59
C ILE A 69 -8.60 5.98 23.09
N SER A 70 -9.45 5.85 22.06
CA SER A 70 -10.34 6.87 21.50
C SER A 70 -9.62 8.19 21.17
N SER A 71 -9.18 8.33 19.91
CA SER A 71 -8.65 9.59 19.40
C SER A 71 -9.49 10.11 18.24
N GLU A 72 -9.94 11.36 18.31
CA GLU A 72 -10.42 12.12 17.16
C GLU A 72 -9.27 12.78 16.37
N ASP A 73 -8.06 12.22 16.48
CA ASP A 73 -6.92 12.68 15.69
C ASP A 73 -7.08 12.16 14.23
N PRO A 74 -7.14 13.05 13.22
CA PRO A 74 -7.30 12.66 11.82
C PRO A 74 -6.20 11.72 11.33
N LEU A 75 -4.97 11.87 11.80
CA LEU A 75 -3.84 11.01 11.43
C LEU A 75 -4.05 9.59 11.96
N ILE A 76 -4.40 9.47 13.25
CA ILE A 76 -4.65 8.16 13.87
C ILE A 76 -5.81 7.47 13.15
N LEU A 77 -6.94 8.17 12.97
CA LEU A 77 -8.09 7.65 12.23
C LEU A 77 -7.71 7.18 10.81
N SER A 78 -6.85 7.93 10.13
CA SER A 78 -6.35 7.57 8.79
C SER A 78 -5.50 6.31 8.81
N VAL A 79 -4.66 6.14 9.83
CA VAL A 79 -3.84 4.92 10.00
C VAL A 79 -4.76 3.73 10.26
N LEU A 80 -5.69 3.85 11.21
CA LEU A 80 -6.64 2.79 11.54
C LEU A 80 -7.43 2.38 10.30
N GLY A 81 -7.97 3.34 9.55
CA GLY A 81 -8.69 3.08 8.31
C GLY A 81 -7.83 2.39 7.25
N THR A 82 -6.54 2.72 7.17
CA THR A 82 -5.60 2.04 6.27
C THR A 82 -5.33 0.59 6.69
N VAL A 83 -5.13 0.33 7.98
CA VAL A 83 -4.94 -1.02 8.50
C VAL A 83 -6.19 -1.88 8.26
N HIS A 84 -7.37 -1.33 8.50
CA HIS A 84 -8.63 -2.00 8.19
C HIS A 84 -8.81 -2.25 6.69
N THR A 85 -8.31 -1.36 5.82
CA THR A 85 -8.28 -1.59 4.36
C THR A 85 -7.47 -2.84 4.04
N PHE A 86 -6.27 -2.97 4.61
CA PHE A 86 -5.41 -4.15 4.40
C PHE A 86 -5.90 -5.42 5.10
N ALA A 87 -6.78 -5.28 6.09
CA ALA A 87 -7.54 -6.38 6.68
C ALA A 87 -8.82 -6.73 5.91
N ARG A 88 -9.12 -6.03 4.80
CA ARG A 88 -10.35 -6.15 4.01
C ARG A 88 -11.64 -5.80 4.76
N ASN A 89 -11.52 -5.08 5.88
CA ASN A 89 -12.63 -4.52 6.65
C ASN A 89 -13.08 -3.18 6.04
N TYR A 90 -13.50 -3.21 4.77
CA TYR A 90 -13.74 -1.99 3.98
C TYR A 90 -14.81 -1.06 4.55
N GLY A 91 -15.82 -1.60 5.24
CA GLY A 91 -16.84 -0.80 5.92
C GLY A 91 -16.24 0.05 7.05
N ALA A 92 -15.50 -0.59 7.96
CA ALA A 92 -14.82 0.11 9.06
C ALA A 92 -13.76 1.09 8.53
N ALA A 93 -12.97 0.65 7.53
CA ALA A 93 -11.97 1.49 6.89
C ALA A 93 -12.56 2.80 6.35
N ARG A 94 -13.69 2.70 5.62
CA ARG A 94 -14.38 3.85 5.05
C ARG A 94 -14.85 4.83 6.14
N VAL A 95 -15.51 4.32 7.18
CA VAL A 95 -16.03 5.17 8.27
C VAL A 95 -14.89 5.95 8.93
N LEU A 96 -13.76 5.30 9.21
CA LEU A 96 -12.60 5.94 9.84
C LEU A 96 -11.96 7.00 8.93
N LEU A 97 -11.78 6.68 7.65
CA LEU A 97 -11.18 7.60 6.67
C LEU A 97 -12.09 8.80 6.38
N GLU A 98 -13.39 8.58 6.24
CA GLU A 98 -14.37 9.66 6.07
C GLU A 98 -14.43 10.54 7.32
N ARG A 99 -14.35 9.96 8.53
CA ARG A 99 -14.27 10.74 9.78
C ARG A 99 -13.00 11.58 9.85
N ALA A 100 -11.85 11.03 9.46
CA ALA A 100 -10.60 11.77 9.40
C ALA A 100 -10.71 12.98 8.45
N ILE A 101 -11.31 12.80 7.28
CA ILE A 101 -11.51 13.88 6.28
C ILE A 101 -12.53 14.91 6.77
N GLN A 102 -13.56 14.51 7.52
CA GLN A 102 -14.52 15.45 8.12
C GLN A 102 -13.86 16.33 9.18
N LEU A 103 -12.94 15.77 9.97
CA LEU A 103 -12.22 16.49 11.02
C LEU A 103 -11.12 17.39 10.46
N ASP A 104 -10.41 16.92 9.43
CA ASP A 104 -9.45 17.72 8.67
C ASP A 104 -9.63 17.50 7.16
N PRO A 105 -10.37 18.39 6.48
CA PRO A 105 -10.55 18.33 5.03
C PRO A 105 -9.25 18.46 4.22
N ASN A 106 -8.16 18.94 4.84
CA ASN A 106 -6.84 19.09 4.23
C ASN A 106 -5.91 17.90 4.54
N ALA A 107 -6.40 16.86 5.21
CA ALA A 107 -5.64 15.64 5.47
C ALA A 107 -5.38 14.87 4.16
N ALA A 108 -4.38 15.30 3.39
CA ALA A 108 -4.04 14.76 2.08
C ALA A 108 -3.77 13.24 2.13
N TRP A 109 -3.18 12.77 3.23
CA TRP A 109 -2.93 11.35 3.45
C TRP A 109 -4.24 10.56 3.65
N ALA A 110 -5.17 11.05 4.48
CA ALA A 110 -6.49 10.44 4.70
C ALA A 110 -7.26 10.29 3.38
N LEU A 111 -7.29 11.38 2.60
CA LEU A 111 -7.89 11.41 1.27
C LEU A 111 -7.25 10.37 0.35
N SER A 112 -5.91 10.24 0.38
CA SER A 112 -5.19 9.27 -0.46
C SER A 112 -5.50 7.84 -0.06
N ARG A 113 -5.60 7.57 1.25
CA ARG A 113 -5.96 6.24 1.77
C ARG A 113 -7.40 5.85 1.45
N LEU A 114 -8.35 6.79 1.45
CA LEU A 114 -9.71 6.55 0.97
C LEU A 114 -9.72 6.11 -0.51
N ARG A 115 -8.88 6.69 -1.35
CA ARG A 115 -8.79 6.31 -2.77
C ARG A 115 -8.19 4.94 -2.97
N PHE A 116 -7.14 4.60 -2.22
CA PHE A 116 -6.61 3.24 -2.18
C PHE A 116 -7.69 2.24 -1.76
N LEU A 117 -8.48 2.57 -0.73
CA LEU A 117 -9.62 1.75 -0.33
C LEU A 117 -10.61 1.55 -1.49
N GLU A 118 -11.00 2.60 -2.22
CA GLU A 118 -11.87 2.46 -3.41
C GLU A 118 -11.26 1.53 -4.46
N THR A 119 -9.95 1.64 -4.72
CA THR A 119 -9.25 0.76 -5.65
C THR A 119 -9.33 -0.71 -5.22
N TYR A 120 -9.08 -1.00 -3.93
CA TYR A 120 -9.14 -2.37 -3.39
C TYR A 120 -10.57 -2.91 -3.25
N ALA A 121 -11.58 -2.02 -3.23
CA ALA A 121 -12.99 -2.34 -3.19
C ALA A 121 -13.63 -2.41 -4.60
N ASP A 122 -12.83 -2.60 -5.66
CA ASP A 122 -13.25 -2.67 -7.07
C ASP A 122 -14.04 -1.45 -7.56
N ARG A 123 -13.72 -0.25 -7.06
CA ARG A 123 -14.31 1.04 -7.50
C ARG A 123 -13.24 1.96 -8.12
N PRO A 124 -12.51 1.51 -9.16
CA PRO A 124 -11.35 2.23 -9.68
C PRO A 124 -11.69 3.60 -10.29
N GLN A 125 -12.91 3.80 -10.81
CA GLN A 125 -13.32 5.08 -11.40
C GLN A 125 -13.39 6.19 -10.35
N VAL A 126 -13.97 5.89 -9.18
CA VAL A 126 -14.07 6.83 -8.05
C VAL A 126 -12.67 7.16 -7.51
N ALA A 127 -11.81 6.15 -7.37
CA ALA A 127 -10.44 6.33 -6.91
C ALA A 127 -9.66 7.31 -7.80
N ARG A 128 -9.80 7.17 -9.12
CA ARG A 128 -9.01 7.93 -10.11
C ARG A 128 -9.30 9.42 -10.12
N GLU A 129 -10.57 9.81 -10.18
CA GLU A 129 -10.97 11.22 -10.16
C GLU A 129 -10.37 11.92 -8.94
N HIS A 130 -10.41 11.23 -7.81
CA HIS A 130 -9.93 11.75 -6.55
C HIS A 130 -8.40 11.79 -6.48
N PHE A 131 -7.67 10.80 -6.99
CA PHE A 131 -6.19 10.83 -7.02
C PHE A 131 -5.68 11.98 -7.89
N GLU A 132 -6.27 12.18 -9.07
CA GLU A 132 -5.93 13.29 -9.96
C GLU A 132 -6.20 14.65 -9.29
N ARG A 133 -7.29 14.77 -8.53
CA ARG A 133 -7.57 15.98 -7.75
C ARG A 133 -6.52 16.23 -6.67
N ALA A 134 -6.08 15.20 -5.94
CA ALA A 134 -5.04 15.36 -4.92
C ALA A 134 -3.72 15.86 -5.50
N MET A 135 -3.29 15.28 -6.61
CA MET A 135 -2.07 15.70 -7.29
C MET A 135 -2.16 17.14 -7.82
N ARG A 136 -3.34 17.63 -8.21
CA ARG A 136 -3.55 19.04 -8.57
C ARG A 136 -3.47 19.98 -7.37
N LEU A 137 -3.90 19.54 -6.19
CA LEU A 137 -3.90 20.35 -4.97
C LEU A 137 -2.50 20.47 -4.35
N SER A 138 -1.66 19.44 -4.49
CA SER A 138 -0.29 19.45 -3.97
C SER A 138 0.69 18.88 -5.01
N PRO A 139 1.02 19.64 -6.07
CA PRO A 139 1.84 19.14 -7.17
C PRO A 139 3.30 18.83 -6.78
N LEU A 140 3.79 19.40 -5.67
CA LEU A 140 5.17 19.22 -5.17
C LEU A 140 5.24 18.31 -3.94
N ASP A 141 4.16 17.57 -3.62
CA ASP A 141 4.15 16.64 -2.49
C ASP A 141 5.19 15.52 -2.68
N PRO A 142 6.15 15.33 -1.76
CA PRO A 142 7.10 14.22 -1.82
C PRO A 142 6.43 12.82 -1.85
N MET A 143 5.16 12.71 -1.43
CA MET A 143 4.37 11.48 -1.52
C MET A 143 3.62 11.31 -2.86
N ASN A 144 3.78 12.21 -3.83
CA ASN A 144 3.06 12.11 -5.10
C ASN A 144 3.36 10.82 -5.89
N PHE A 145 4.55 10.25 -5.75
CA PHE A 145 4.85 8.93 -6.33
C PHE A 145 3.86 7.85 -5.85
N ASN A 146 3.39 7.93 -4.59
CA ASN A 146 2.40 6.99 -4.05
C ASN A 146 0.99 7.25 -4.62
N ASN A 147 0.64 8.51 -4.92
CA ASN A 147 -0.60 8.82 -5.64
C ASN A 147 -0.57 8.32 -7.09
N LEU A 148 0.58 8.44 -7.77
CA LEU A 148 0.80 7.85 -9.10
C LEU A 148 0.70 6.33 -9.06
N PHE A 149 1.29 5.69 -8.05
CA PHE A 149 1.13 4.25 -7.85
C PHE A 149 -0.36 3.89 -7.67
N GLY A 150 -1.10 4.62 -6.84
CA GLY A 150 -2.55 4.41 -6.65
C GLY A 150 -3.36 4.55 -7.95
N LEU A 151 -3.04 5.53 -8.80
CA LEU A 151 -3.64 5.67 -10.14
C LEU A 151 -3.31 4.47 -11.03
N GLY A 152 -2.06 3.99 -10.99
CA GLY A 152 -1.63 2.79 -11.70
C GLY A 152 -2.42 1.57 -11.25
N SER A 153 -2.55 1.34 -9.95
CA SER A 153 -3.34 0.25 -9.38
C SER A 153 -4.82 0.35 -9.76
N ALA A 154 -5.40 1.55 -9.75
CA ALA A 154 -6.79 1.75 -10.16
C ALA A 154 -6.98 1.42 -11.66
N CYS A 155 -6.06 1.82 -12.52
CA CYS A 155 -6.09 1.44 -13.94
C CYS A 155 -5.92 -0.07 -14.11
N GLN A 156 -5.02 -0.69 -13.34
CA GLN A 156 -4.78 -2.13 -13.40
C GLN A 156 -6.01 -2.93 -12.96
N VAL A 157 -6.70 -2.50 -11.90
CA VAL A 157 -7.99 -3.09 -11.48
C VAL A 157 -9.03 -2.97 -12.59
N ALA A 158 -9.10 -1.83 -13.27
CA ALA A 158 -9.99 -1.57 -14.39
C ALA A 158 -9.61 -2.30 -15.70
N GLY A 159 -8.47 -3.00 -15.76
CA GLY A 159 -7.96 -3.66 -16.98
C GLY A 159 -7.36 -2.70 -18.01
N GLU A 160 -7.08 -1.44 -17.62
CA GLU A 160 -6.45 -0.43 -18.46
C GLU A 160 -4.91 -0.51 -18.37
N ASP A 161 -4.34 -1.67 -18.73
CA ASP A 161 -2.95 -2.02 -18.44
C ASP A 161 -1.92 -1.06 -19.05
N HIS A 162 -2.18 -0.54 -20.27
CA HIS A 162 -1.32 0.47 -20.90
C HIS A 162 -1.21 1.75 -20.07
N ARG A 163 -2.31 2.17 -19.43
CA ARG A 163 -2.31 3.35 -18.56
C ARG A 163 -1.71 3.04 -17.19
N ALA A 164 -1.99 1.85 -16.67
CA ALA A 164 -1.41 1.38 -15.43
C ALA A 164 0.13 1.42 -15.49
N ALA A 165 0.72 0.83 -16.53
CA ALA A 165 2.15 0.85 -16.76
C ALA A 165 2.72 2.28 -16.84
N GLY A 166 2.04 3.19 -17.55
CA GLY A 166 2.45 4.59 -17.64
C GLY A 166 2.50 5.31 -16.28
N PHE A 167 1.51 5.09 -15.41
CA PHE A 167 1.51 5.67 -14.07
C PHE A 167 2.58 5.07 -13.15
N PHE A 168 2.80 3.76 -13.21
CA PHE A 168 3.86 3.11 -12.43
C PHE A 168 5.26 3.56 -12.85
N LEU A 169 5.52 3.71 -14.15
CA LEU A 169 6.79 4.25 -14.64
C LEU A 169 7.02 5.68 -14.13
N ARG A 170 6.01 6.55 -14.20
CA ARG A 170 6.09 7.90 -13.65
C ARG A 170 6.32 7.91 -12.14
N ALA A 171 5.73 6.97 -11.40
CA ALA A 171 6.00 6.83 -9.96
C ALA A 171 7.49 6.54 -9.69
N LEU A 172 8.12 5.69 -10.52
CA LEU A 172 9.55 5.39 -10.43
C LEU A 172 10.45 6.54 -10.92
N GLU A 173 9.96 7.38 -11.85
CA GLU A 173 10.66 8.61 -12.25
C GLU A 173 10.69 9.64 -11.12
N GLU A 174 9.55 9.86 -10.43
CA GLU A 174 9.46 10.75 -9.27
C GLU A 174 10.29 10.25 -8.09
N ARG A 175 10.30 8.93 -7.87
CA ARG A 175 11.11 8.30 -6.83
C ARG A 175 11.64 6.95 -7.31
N PRO A 176 12.95 6.81 -7.56
CA PRO A 176 13.53 5.56 -8.08
C PRO A 176 13.62 4.39 -7.08
N ASN A 177 13.62 4.67 -5.77
CA ASN A 177 13.88 3.67 -4.71
C ASN A 177 12.75 2.66 -4.37
N PRO A 178 11.44 2.91 -4.57
CA PRO A 178 10.39 2.00 -4.13
C PRO A 178 10.32 0.78 -5.06
N HIS A 179 11.20 -0.18 -4.85
CA HIS A 179 11.33 -1.38 -5.68
C HIS A 179 10.07 -2.26 -5.69
N TRP A 180 9.24 -2.17 -4.64
CA TRP A 180 7.94 -2.83 -4.55
C TRP A 180 6.97 -2.43 -5.67
N VAL A 181 7.17 -1.29 -6.35
CA VAL A 181 6.39 -0.90 -7.53
C VAL A 181 6.52 -1.92 -8.66
N HIS A 182 7.65 -2.63 -8.76
CA HIS A 182 7.87 -3.66 -9.78
C HIS A 182 6.92 -4.86 -9.66
N CYS A 183 6.30 -5.11 -8.48
CA CYS A 183 5.26 -6.13 -8.30
C CYS A 183 4.05 -5.91 -9.22
N ASN A 184 3.64 -4.66 -9.40
CA ASN A 184 2.49 -4.30 -10.24
C ASN A 184 2.91 -3.84 -11.65
N LEU A 185 4.08 -3.20 -11.78
CA LEU A 185 4.56 -2.71 -13.07
C LEU A 185 4.82 -3.84 -14.07
N CYS A 186 5.44 -4.94 -13.64
CA CYS A 186 5.76 -6.02 -14.58
C CYS A 186 4.51 -6.64 -15.20
N THR A 187 3.46 -6.86 -14.41
CA THR A 187 2.19 -7.42 -14.88
C THR A 187 1.37 -6.44 -15.69
N ALA A 188 1.39 -5.14 -15.34
CA ALA A 188 0.79 -4.09 -16.17
C ALA A 188 1.49 -3.93 -17.53
N LEU A 189 2.83 -4.04 -17.58
CA LEU A 189 3.58 -4.01 -18.84
C LEU A 189 3.23 -5.21 -19.72
N LEU A 190 3.11 -6.41 -19.13
CA LEU A 190 2.70 -7.60 -19.86
C LEU A 190 1.28 -7.44 -20.44
N GLY A 191 0.32 -7.00 -19.62
CA GLY A 191 -1.05 -6.73 -20.08
C GLY A 191 -1.15 -5.64 -21.15
N ALA A 192 -0.19 -4.70 -21.17
CA ALA A 192 -0.04 -3.69 -22.20
C ALA A 192 0.66 -4.19 -23.48
N GLY A 193 1.06 -5.46 -23.55
CA GLY A 193 1.80 -6.04 -24.68
C GLY A 193 3.28 -5.62 -24.77
N ARG A 194 3.83 -5.00 -23.72
CA ARG A 194 5.24 -4.55 -23.64
C ARG A 194 6.10 -5.62 -22.99
N GLU A 195 6.21 -6.77 -23.64
CA GLU A 195 6.74 -7.99 -23.04
C GLU A 195 8.22 -7.88 -22.59
N ASP A 196 9.09 -7.31 -23.41
CA ASP A 196 10.51 -7.16 -23.06
C ASP A 196 10.71 -6.31 -21.80
N GLU A 197 9.94 -5.22 -21.69
CA GLU A 197 9.97 -4.34 -20.52
C GLU A 197 9.35 -5.01 -19.29
N ALA A 198 8.30 -5.82 -19.50
CA ALA A 198 7.69 -6.61 -18.44
C ALA A 198 8.70 -7.60 -17.84
N ARG A 199 9.46 -8.31 -18.68
CA ARG A 199 10.52 -9.24 -18.26
C ARG A 199 11.66 -8.52 -17.53
N ALA A 200 12.08 -7.36 -18.03
CA ALA A 200 13.09 -6.54 -17.35
C ALA A 200 12.60 -6.06 -15.97
N SER A 201 11.33 -5.65 -15.86
CA SER A 201 10.73 -5.27 -14.57
C SER A 201 10.59 -6.46 -13.62
N ALA A 202 10.21 -7.64 -14.11
CA ALA A 202 10.15 -8.86 -13.32
C ALA A 202 11.53 -9.29 -12.81
N GLN A 203 12.57 -9.16 -13.64
CA GLN A 203 13.95 -9.42 -13.22
C GLN A 203 14.39 -8.49 -12.09
N LYS A 204 14.08 -7.19 -12.17
CA LYS A 204 14.36 -6.23 -11.08
C LYS A 204 13.61 -6.61 -9.80
N LEU A 205 12.35 -7.01 -9.92
CA LEU A 205 11.59 -7.51 -8.77
C LEU A 205 12.29 -8.70 -8.11
N MET A 206 12.70 -9.71 -8.88
CA MET A 206 13.36 -10.90 -8.35
C MET A 206 14.77 -10.63 -7.81
N GLN A 207 15.48 -9.62 -8.32
CA GLN A 207 16.77 -9.19 -7.77
C GLN A 207 16.62 -8.57 -6.38
N MET A 208 15.56 -7.77 -6.17
CA MET A 208 15.32 -7.07 -4.90
C MET A 208 14.56 -7.93 -3.89
N HIS A 209 13.68 -8.81 -4.36
CA HIS A 209 12.85 -9.70 -3.55
C HIS A 209 12.99 -11.13 -4.09
N SER A 210 14.12 -11.76 -3.80
CA SER A 210 14.44 -13.11 -4.28
C SER A 210 13.47 -14.20 -3.80
N ASN A 211 12.77 -13.93 -2.70
CA ASN A 211 11.74 -14.81 -2.16
C ASN A 211 10.34 -14.51 -2.71
N MET A 212 10.17 -13.58 -3.66
CA MET A 212 8.86 -13.24 -4.21
C MET A 212 8.22 -14.43 -4.93
N THR A 213 6.97 -14.71 -4.61
CA THR A 213 6.14 -15.74 -5.25
C THR A 213 4.73 -15.21 -5.49
N VAL A 214 3.97 -15.86 -6.36
CA VAL A 214 2.55 -15.54 -6.58
C VAL A 214 1.75 -15.69 -5.28
N LYS A 215 2.02 -16.74 -4.50
CA LYS A 215 1.41 -16.95 -3.18
C LYS A 215 1.68 -15.77 -2.24
N ARG A 216 2.94 -15.34 -2.10
CA ARG A 216 3.28 -14.18 -1.25
C ARG A 216 2.64 -12.89 -1.72
N PHE A 217 2.61 -12.64 -3.03
CA PHE A 217 1.90 -11.49 -3.59
C PHE A 217 0.41 -11.51 -3.23
N ARG A 218 -0.25 -12.66 -3.38
CA ARG A 218 -1.68 -12.85 -3.03
C ARG A 218 -1.93 -12.71 -1.53
N GLU A 219 -1.00 -13.16 -0.70
CA GLU A 219 -1.07 -12.99 0.75
C GLU A 219 -0.90 -11.54 1.17
N ALA A 220 -0.02 -10.78 0.53
CA ALA A 220 0.24 -9.37 0.83
C ALA A 220 -0.89 -8.46 0.36
N MET A 221 -1.27 -8.57 -0.92
CA MET A 221 -2.22 -7.69 -1.57
C MET A 221 -3.67 -7.95 -1.15
N VAL A 222 -4.52 -6.93 -1.31
CA VAL A 222 -5.93 -6.97 -0.91
C VAL A 222 -6.90 -6.70 -2.04
N PHE A 223 -6.47 -6.87 -3.29
CA PHE A 223 -7.39 -6.81 -4.42
C PHE A 223 -8.45 -7.91 -4.34
N SER A 224 -9.50 -7.78 -5.14
CA SER A 224 -10.49 -8.84 -5.30
C SER A 224 -9.86 -10.09 -5.91
N LYS A 225 -10.47 -11.25 -5.64
CA LYS A 225 -9.98 -12.55 -6.14
C LYS A 225 -9.78 -12.53 -7.67
N PRO A 226 -10.71 -12.02 -8.51
CA PRO A 226 -10.48 -11.97 -9.96
C PRO A 226 -9.25 -11.15 -10.36
N VAL A 227 -8.97 -10.05 -9.67
CA VAL A 227 -7.79 -9.22 -9.94
C VAL A 227 -6.51 -9.94 -9.49
N LEU A 228 -6.52 -10.57 -8.32
CA LEU A 228 -5.38 -11.35 -7.81
C LEU A 228 -5.07 -12.58 -8.69
N ASP A 229 -6.10 -13.25 -9.20
CA ASP A 229 -5.94 -14.40 -10.08
C ASP A 229 -5.31 -13.97 -11.41
N ARG A 230 -5.85 -12.91 -12.05
CA ARG A 230 -5.28 -12.31 -13.28
C ARG A 230 -3.83 -11.88 -13.11
N ILE A 231 -3.53 -11.12 -12.05
CA ILE A 231 -2.15 -10.66 -11.79
C ILE A 231 -1.24 -11.87 -11.53
N GLY A 232 -1.72 -12.86 -10.76
CA GLY A 232 -0.96 -14.08 -10.49
C GLY A 232 -0.60 -14.87 -11.76
N GLU A 233 -1.53 -15.03 -12.69
CA GLU A 233 -1.26 -15.65 -14.00
C GLU A 233 -0.20 -14.88 -14.80
N GLN A 234 -0.29 -13.55 -14.81
CA GLN A 234 0.71 -12.69 -15.46
C GLN A 234 2.09 -12.83 -14.81
N MET A 235 2.16 -12.95 -13.48
CA MET A 235 3.40 -13.20 -12.75
C MET A 235 4.03 -14.55 -13.14
N ILE A 236 3.23 -15.61 -13.31
CA ILE A 236 3.71 -16.94 -13.76
C ILE A 236 4.29 -16.85 -15.18
N ILE A 237 3.62 -16.14 -16.10
CA ILE A 237 4.12 -15.92 -17.48
C ILE A 237 5.49 -15.23 -17.48
N LEU A 238 5.72 -14.33 -16.51
CA LEU A 238 6.97 -13.61 -16.33
C LEU A 238 8.05 -14.43 -15.60
N GLY A 239 7.77 -15.67 -15.22
CA GLY A 239 8.70 -16.58 -14.56
C GLY A 239 8.80 -16.38 -13.05
N ILE A 240 7.84 -15.70 -12.42
CA ILE A 240 7.78 -15.61 -10.96
C ILE A 240 7.19 -16.92 -10.42
N PRO A 241 7.85 -17.59 -9.44
CA PRO A 241 7.37 -18.87 -8.92
C PRO A 241 6.00 -18.78 -8.26
N GLU A 242 5.21 -19.86 -8.34
CA GLU A 242 3.91 -19.92 -7.66
C GLU A 242 4.04 -19.88 -6.13
N GLY A 243 5.10 -20.50 -5.59
CA GLY A 243 5.32 -20.71 -4.15
C GLY A 243 4.81 -22.09 -3.70
N GLU A 244 5.47 -22.69 -2.71
CA GLU A 244 5.07 -23.99 -2.16
C GLU A 244 3.79 -23.84 -1.31
N ASP A 245 2.95 -24.89 -1.31
CA ASP A 245 1.68 -24.98 -0.56
C ASP A 245 1.88 -25.02 0.96
#